data_AF-A0A7C3FT23-F1
#
_entry.id   AF-A0A7C3FT23-F1
#
_cell.length_a   1.000
_cell.length_b   1.000
_cell.length_c   1.000
_cell.angle_alpha   90.00
_cell.angle_beta   90.00
_cell.angle_gamma   90.00
#
_symmetry.space_group_name_H-M   'P 1'
#
loop_
_entity.id
_entity.type
_entity.pdbx_description
1 polymer ?
#
loop_
_entity_poly.entity_id
_entity_poly.type
_entity_poly.pdbx_seq_one_letter_code
_entity_poly.pdbx_strand_id
1 'polypeptide(L)' 'MKYRVRLDLSFDAEADAQSLMNYAKVLASKAVSLNEGTANEEISFCDLEICRHDEGLPCEKLERVEVRKAAL' A
#
# COMPACT_ATOMS: atom_id res chain seq x y z
N MET A 1 -0.70 -8.19 19.50
CA MET A 1 -1.36 -8.70 18.28
C MET A 1 -1.40 -7.57 17.26
N LYS A 2 -1.02 -7.81 16.00
CA LYS A 2 -0.97 -6.78 14.95
C LYS A 2 -1.87 -7.22 13.79
N TYR A 3 -2.59 -6.27 13.19
CA TYR A 3 -3.60 -6.54 12.16
C TYR A 3 -3.16 -5.94 10.83
N ARG A 4 -3.36 -6.68 9.72
CA ARG A 4 -2.96 -6.26 8.37
C ARG A 4 -4.18 -6.29 7.45
N VAL A 5 -4.36 -5.22 6.70
CA VAL A 5 -5.39 -5.09 5.67
C VAL A 5 -4.70 -5.02 4.31
N ARG A 6 -5.23 -5.75 3.31
CA ARG A 6 -4.79 -5.69 1.90
C ARG A 6 -6.02 -5.38 1.06
N LEU A 7 -5.93 -4.39 0.19
CA LEU A 7 -7.03 -3.95 -0.67
C LEU A 7 -6.55 -3.94 -2.11
N ASP A 8 -7.35 -4.53 -2.99
CA ASP A 8 -7.20 -4.55 -4.45
C ASP A 8 -8.56 -4.13 -5.01
N LEU A 9 -8.61 -2.96 -5.63
CA LEU A 9 -9.84 -2.27 -5.99
C LEU A 9 -9.65 -1.54 -7.33
N SER A 10 -10.58 -1.75 -8.25
CA SER A 10 -10.64 -1.06 -9.55
C SER A 10 -11.77 -0.03 -9.54
N PHE A 11 -11.57 1.11 -10.22
CA PHE A 11 -12.51 2.22 -10.26
C PHE A 11 -12.73 2.68 -11.70
N ASP A 12 -13.98 2.98 -12.05
CA ASP A 12 -14.33 3.55 -13.35
C ASP A 12 -14.08 5.08 -13.41
N ALA A 13 -13.99 5.74 -12.25
CA ALA A 13 -13.79 7.18 -12.11
C ALA A 13 -12.53 7.53 -11.31
N GLU A 14 -11.70 8.40 -11.88
CA GLU A 14 -10.44 8.85 -11.26
C GLU A 14 -10.66 9.51 -9.88
N ALA A 15 -11.73 10.30 -9.74
CA ALA A 15 -12.07 11.00 -8.50
C ALA A 15 -12.29 10.04 -7.31
N ASP A 16 -12.83 8.85 -7.57
CA ASP A 16 -13.11 7.84 -6.54
C ASP A 16 -11.81 7.13 -6.12
N ALA A 17 -10.98 6.76 -7.09
CA ALA A 17 -9.65 6.20 -6.83
C ALA A 17 -8.79 7.18 -6.01
N GLN A 18 -8.81 8.47 -6.38
CA GLN A 18 -8.06 9.51 -5.70
C GLN A 18 -8.57 9.77 -4.28
N SER A 19 -9.89 9.72 -4.07
CA SER A 19 -10.52 9.86 -2.76
C SER A 19 -10.11 8.74 -1.80
N LEU A 20 -10.11 7.48 -2.27
CA LEU A 20 -9.64 6.35 -1.46
C LEU A 20 -8.15 6.49 -1.14
N MET A 21 -7.31 6.87 -2.10
CA MET A 21 -5.88 7.05 -1.87
C MET A 21 -5.60 8.12 -0.82
N ASN A 22 -6.33 9.24 -0.84
CA ASN A 22 -6.19 10.29 0.16
C ASN A 22 -6.58 9.80 1.56
N TYR A 23 -7.68 9.06 1.67
CA TYR A 23 -8.08 8.45 2.93
C TYR A 23 -7.05 7.43 3.45
N ALA A 24 -6.54 6.58 2.55
CA ALA A 24 -5.51 5.60 2.86
C ALA A 24 -4.21 6.27 3.34
N LYS A 25 -3.77 7.38 2.72
CA LYS A 25 -2.60 8.16 3.18
C LYS A 25 -2.78 8.70 4.60
N VAL A 26 -3.96 9.22 4.94
CA VAL A 26 -4.26 9.70 6.30
C VAL A 26 -4.16 8.55 7.31
N LEU A 27 -4.69 7.38 6.98
CA LEU A 27 -4.61 6.21 7.85
C LEU A 27 -3.22 5.59 7.92
N ALA A 28 -2.44 5.64 6.84
CA ALA A 28 -1.09 5.11 6.76
C ALA A 28 -0.16 5.74 7.80
N SER A 29 -0.40 7.01 8.19
CA SER A 29 0.31 7.68 9.30
C SER A 29 0.23 6.94 10.64
N LYS A 30 -0.79 6.08 10.83
CA LYS A 30 -1.02 5.29 12.04
C LYS A 30 -0.51 3.85 11.91
N ALA A 31 -0.01 3.46 10.74
CA ALA A 31 0.51 2.11 10.54
C ALA A 31 1.77 1.88 11.39
N VAL A 32 1.99 0.64 11.82
CA VAL A 32 3.14 0.22 12.62
C VAL A 32 3.90 -0.89 11.90
N SER A 33 5.22 -0.94 12.04
CA SER A 33 6.02 -2.08 11.58
C SER A 33 5.68 -3.34 12.38
N LEU A 34 5.67 -4.50 11.75
CA LEU A 34 5.68 -5.78 12.47
C LEU A 34 7.11 -6.06 12.93
N ASN A 35 7.30 -6.57 14.16
CA ASN A 35 8.63 -6.87 14.74
C ASN A 35 9.69 -5.75 14.61
N GLU A 36 9.27 -4.49 14.76
CA GLU A 36 10.12 -3.30 14.71
C GLU A 36 11.43 -3.47 15.51
N GLY A 37 12.57 -3.16 14.89
CA GLY A 37 13.90 -3.23 15.52
C GLY A 37 14.49 -4.63 15.64
N THR A 38 13.90 -5.64 15.00
CA THR A 38 14.42 -7.01 14.98
C THR A 38 14.89 -7.41 13.57
N ALA A 39 15.65 -8.50 13.45
CA ALA A 39 16.10 -9.03 12.17
C ALA A 39 14.94 -9.43 11.22
N ASN A 40 13.74 -9.66 11.77
CA ASN A 40 12.54 -10.07 11.04
C ASN A 40 11.48 -8.95 11.02
N GLU A 41 11.90 -7.68 11.04
CA GLU A 41 11.00 -6.55 10.89
C GLU A 41 10.28 -6.59 9.53
N GLU A 42 8.95 -6.49 9.54
CA GLU A 42 8.18 -6.27 8.31
C GLU A 42 7.68 -4.83 8.27
N ILE A 43 8.07 -4.12 7.22
CA ILE A 43 7.65 -2.74 6.96
C ILE A 43 6.37 -2.78 6.13
N SER A 44 5.36 -2.01 6.53
CA SER A 44 4.15 -1.83 5.74
C SER A 44 4.46 -1.03 4.48
N PHE A 45 3.80 -1.31 3.36
CA PHE A 45 4.09 -0.67 2.09
C PHE A 45 2.83 -0.55 1.23
N CYS A 46 2.87 0.37 0.28
CA CYS A 46 1.91 0.49 -0.81
C CYS A 46 2.68 0.28 -2.13
N ASP A 47 2.25 -0.67 -2.95
CA ASP A 47 2.77 -0.84 -4.31
C ASP A 47 1.80 -0.15 -5.30
N LEU A 48 2.34 0.54 -6.32
CA LEU A 48 1.61 1.00 -7.51
C LEU A 48 2.03 0.12 -8.68
N GLU A 49 1.05 -0.44 -9.39
CA GLU A 49 1.30 -1.40 -10.46
C GLU A 49 0.46 -1.07 -11.70
N ILE A 50 0.99 -1.41 -12.89
CA ILE A 50 0.19 -1.49 -14.12
C ILE A 50 -0.42 -2.88 -14.21
N CYS A 51 -1.75 -2.95 -14.26
CA CYS A 51 -2.46 -4.20 -14.48
C CYS A 51 -2.32 -4.62 -15.95
N ARG A 52 -1.86 -5.85 -16.19
CA ARG A 52 -1.72 -6.44 -17.53
C ARG A 52 -2.47 -7.76 -17.67
N HIS A 53 -3.41 -8.04 -16.77
CA HIS A 53 -4.17 -9.28 -16.77
C HIS A 53 -5.03 -9.46 -18.02
N ASP A 54 -5.47 -8.36 -18.65
CA ASP A 54 -6.18 -8.40 -19.94
C ASP A 54 -5.30 -8.89 -21.10
N GLU A 55 -3.98 -8.83 -20.93
CA GLU A 55 -2.97 -9.37 -21.85
C GLU A 55 -2.50 -10.78 -21.44
N GLY A 56 -3.04 -11.33 -20.35
CA GLY A 56 -2.57 -12.59 -19.76
C GLY A 56 -1.19 -12.50 -19.10
N LEU A 57 -0.72 -11.29 -18.82
CA LEU A 57 0.62 -11.01 -18.26
C LEU A 57 0.54 -10.59 -16.79
N PRO A 58 1.60 -10.79 -16.00
CA PRO A 58 1.64 -10.32 -14.62
C PRO A 58 1.63 -8.78 -14.57
N CYS A 59 1.08 -8.23 -13.48
CA CYS A 59 1.19 -6.80 -13.19
C CYS A 59 2.66 -6.37 -13.11
N GLU A 60 2.94 -5.16 -13.62
CA GLU A 60 4.26 -4.54 -13.53
C GLU A 60 4.31 -3.55 -12.37
N LYS A 61 5.24 -3.75 -11.43
CA LYS A 61 5.45 -2.80 -10.33
C LYS A 61 6.15 -1.54 -10.81
N LEU A 62 5.47 -0.40 -10.68
CA LEU A 62 6.02 0.92 -11.02
C LEU A 62 6.69 1.59 -9.82
N GLU A 63 6.04 1.54 -8.66
CA GLU A 63 6.51 2.24 -7.46
C GLU A 63 6.16 1.44 -6.21
N ARG A 64 7.00 1.58 -5.18
CA ARG A 64 6.74 1.09 -3.84
C ARG A 64 7.01 2.19 -2.82
N VAL A 65 6.00 2.55 -2.06
CA VAL A 65 6.12 3.46 -0.93
C VAL A 65 6.13 2.64 0.35
N GLU A 66 7.27 2.64 1.04
CA GLU A 66 7.35 2.09 2.39
C GLU A 66 6.71 3.05 3.40
N VAL A 67 5.74 2.55 4.15
CA VAL A 67 5.10 3.28 5.23
C VAL A 67 5.95 3.11 6.48
N ARG A 68 6.92 4.01 6.61
CA ARG A 68 7.74 4.13 7.81
C ARG A 68 7.10 5.14 8.75
N LYS A 69 7.26 4.91 10.05
CA LYS A 69 6.92 5.91 11.05
C LYS A 69 7.78 7.15 10.77
N ALA A 70 7.16 8.28 10.44
CA ALA A 70 7.90 9.52 10.36
C ALA A 70 8.54 9.75 11.74
N ALA A 71 9.86 9.88 11.78
CA ALA A 71 10.54 10.28 12.99
C ALA A 71 9.98 11.67 13.37
N LEU A 72 9.22 11.72 14.46
CA LEU A 72 8.89 12.97 15.14
C LEU A 72 10.16 13.57 15.74
#